data_AF-A0A1Z4GR09-F1
#
_entry.id   AF-A0A1Z4GR09-F1
#
_cell.length_a   1.000
_cell.length_b   1.000
_cell.length_c   1.000
_cell.angle_alpha   90.00
_cell.angle_beta   90.00
_cell.angle_gamma   90.00
#
_symmetry.space_group_name_H-M   'P 1'
#
loop_
_entity.id
_entity.type
_entity.pdbx_description
1 polymer ?
#
loop_
_entity_poly.entity_id
_entity_poly.type
_entity_poly.pdbx_seq_one_letter_code
_entity_poly.pdbx_strand_id
1 'polypeptide(L)' 'MEEREKLLDLGARKLRQFCKERRIQGYSTVYNRKKLDGLVDFLIAQQVTSAQVVKCVEMLA' A
#
# COMPACT_ATOMS: atom_id res chain seq x y z
N MET A 1 6.71 16.12 2.99
CA MET A 1 5.97 15.09 2.24
C MET A 1 5.35 14.15 3.25
N GLU A 2 4.04 14.23 3.37
CA GLU A 2 3.26 13.42 4.31
C GLU A 2 3.31 11.94 3.87
N GLU A 3 3.24 11.00 4.81
CA GLU A 3 3.38 9.57 4.47
C GLU A 3 2.31 9.09 3.48
N ARG A 4 1.13 9.72 3.56
CA ARG A 4 0.03 9.56 2.61
C ARG A 4 0.42 9.89 1.18
N GLU A 5 1.08 11.02 0.95
CA GLU A 5 1.54 11.46 -0.38
C GLU A 5 2.54 10.46 -0.97
N LYS A 6 3.51 10.01 -0.15
CA LYS A 6 4.49 9.00 -0.59
C LYS A 6 3.82 7.70 -1.02
N LEU A 7 2.83 7.24 -0.27
CA LEU A 7 2.08 6.02 -0.59
C LEU A 7 1.23 6.20 -1.86
N LEU A 8 0.65 7.38 -2.07
CA LEU A 8 -0.06 7.72 -3.31
C LEU A 8 0.88 7.66 -4.52
N ASP A 9 2.07 8.23 -4.42
CA ASP A 9 3.08 8.26 -5.49
C ASP A 9 3.56 6.86 -5.90
N LEU A 10 3.59 5.90 -4.97
CA LEU A 10 3.92 4.50 -5.28
C LEU A 10 2.86 3.82 -6.16
N GLY A 11 1.62 4.31 -6.11
CA GLY A 11 0.52 3.85 -6.93
C GLY A 11 -0.03 2.46 -6.56
N ALA A 12 -1.22 2.17 -7.06
CA ALA A 12 -2.00 0.97 -6.68
C ALA A 12 -1.30 -0.35 -7.00
N ARG A 13 -0.38 -0.39 -7.97
CA ARG A 13 0.35 -1.62 -8.34
C ARG A 13 1.28 -2.05 -7.21
N LYS A 14 2.19 -1.16 -6.77
CA LYS A 14 3.18 -1.45 -5.74
C LYS A 14 2.51 -1.72 -4.38
N LEU A 15 1.51 -0.92 -4.02
CA LEU A 15 0.75 -1.11 -2.77
C LEU A 15 0.03 -2.46 -2.74
N ARG A 16 -0.64 -2.86 -3.83
CA ARG A 16 -1.31 -4.18 -3.90
C ARG A 16 -0.32 -5.33 -3.90
N GLN A 17 0.82 -5.19 -4.57
CA GLN A 17 1.89 -6.20 -4.51
C GLN A 17 2.37 -6.37 -3.07
N PHE A 18 2.72 -5.28 -2.38
CA PHE A 18 3.07 -5.33 -0.96
C PHE A 18 2.02 -6.04 -0.10
N CYS A 19 0.73 -5.73 -0.30
CA CYS A 19 -0.35 -6.39 0.44
C CYS A 19 -0.40 -7.90 0.18
N LYS A 20 -0.17 -8.35 -1.07
CA LYS A 20 -0.12 -9.77 -1.40
C LYS A 20 1.03 -10.48 -0.70
N GLU A 21 2.23 -9.89 -0.75
CA GLU A 21 3.45 -10.46 -0.18
C GLU A 21 3.40 -10.53 1.34
N ARG A 22 2.84 -9.48 1.97
CA ARG A 22 2.60 -9.44 3.41
C ARG A 22 1.34 -10.20 3.85
N ARG A 23 0.60 -10.80 2.90
CA ARG A 23 -0.66 -11.51 3.13
C ARG A 23 -1.68 -10.69 3.93
N ILE A 24 -1.67 -9.37 3.72
CA ILE A 24 -2.60 -8.44 4.37
C ILE A 24 -4.01 -8.77 3.89
N GLN A 25 -4.95 -8.95 4.80
CA GLN A 25 -6.34 -9.24 4.47
C GLN A 25 -7.16 -7.96 4.30
N GLY A 26 -8.25 -8.01 3.53
CA GLY A 26 -9.18 -6.89 3.38
C GLY A 26 -8.74 -5.76 2.43
N TYR A 27 -7.46 -5.69 2.03
CA TYR A 27 -6.96 -4.65 1.11
C TYR A 27 -7.71 -4.63 -0.24
N SER A 28 -8.11 -5.79 -0.75
CA SER A 28 -8.86 -5.92 -2.01
C SER A 28 -10.26 -5.31 -1.90
N THR A 29 -10.96 -5.58 -0.80
CA THR A 29 -12.29 -5.02 -0.51
C THR A 29 -12.20 -3.49 -0.38
N VAL A 30 -11.21 -2.99 0.34
CA VAL A 30 -11.00 -1.54 0.50
C VAL A 30 -10.69 -0.89 -0.84
N TYR A 31 -9.77 -1.45 -1.62
CA TYR A 31 -9.42 -0.95 -2.94
C TYR A 31 -10.62 -0.93 -3.90
N ASN A 32 -11.48 -1.95 -3.86
CA ASN A 32 -12.67 -1.98 -4.71
C ASN A 32 -13.68 -0.88 -4.35
N ARG A 33 -13.84 -0.56 -3.05
CA ARG A 33 -14.77 0.47 -2.57
C ARG A 33 -14.26 1.89 -2.71
N LYS A 34 -12.99 2.12 -2.36
CA LYS A 34 -12.39 3.46 -2.18
C LYS A 34 -11.15 3.70 -3.04
N LYS A 35 -10.84 2.78 -3.98
CA LYS A 35 -9.72 2.88 -4.91
C LYS A 35 -8.38 3.09 -4.17
N LEU A 36 -7.47 3.84 -4.79
CA LEU A 36 -6.13 4.07 -4.28
C LEU A 36 -6.15 4.80 -2.93
N ASP A 37 -6.95 5.86 -2.79
CA ASP A 37 -7.07 6.62 -1.53
C ASP A 37 -7.44 5.71 -0.36
N GLY A 38 -8.46 4.86 -0.53
CA GLY A 38 -8.83 3.93 0.53
C GLY A 38 -7.75 2.91 0.86
N LEU A 39 -7.01 2.44 -0.15
CA LEU A 39 -5.90 1.52 0.07
C LEU A 39 -4.76 2.20 0.85
N VAL A 40 -4.47 3.47 0.56
CA VAL A 40 -3.47 4.26 1.29
C VAL A 40 -3.92 4.46 2.73
N ASP A 41 -5.15 4.92 2.96
CA ASP A 41 -5.68 5.14 4.33
C ASP A 41 -5.66 3.83 5.15
N PHE A 42 -5.98 2.70 4.51
CA PHE A 42 -5.93 1.37 5.13
C PHE A 42 -4.51 0.91 5.50
N LEU A 43 -3.51 1.27 4.70
CA LEU A 43 -2.11 0.99 4.99
C LEU A 43 -1.58 1.88 6.12
N ILE A 44 -1.94 3.17 6.13
CA ILE A 44 -1.61 4.10 7.22
C ILE A 44 -2.22 3.64 8.54
N ALA A 45 -3.47 3.19 8.54
CA ALA A 45 -4.13 2.65 9.73
C ALA A 45 -3.42 1.42 10.31
N GLN A 46 -2.66 0.68 9.49
CA GLN A 46 -1.82 -0.44 9.90
C GLN A 46 -0.36 -0.04 10.20
N GLN A 47 -0.07 1.26 10.25
CA GLN A 47 1.27 1.81 10.45
C GLN A 47 2.28 1.36 9.37
N VAL A 48 1.79 1.08 8.16
CA VAL A 48 2.65 0.76 7.02
C VAL A 48 3.22 2.04 6.42
N THR A 49 4.53 2.05 6.18
CA THR A 49 5.22 3.17 5.54
C THR A 49 5.60 2.87 4.10
N SER A 50 5.70 3.92 3.29
CA SER A 50 6.24 3.91 1.93
C SER A 50 7.60 3.23 1.85
N ALA A 51 8.48 3.46 2.84
CA ALA A 51 9.78 2.79 2.92
C ALA A 51 9.66 1.26 3.03
N GLN A 52 8.71 0.76 3.83
CA GLN A 52 8.44 -0.68 3.93
C GLN A 52 7.91 -1.25 2.61
N VAL A 53 7.05 -0.50 1.90
CA VAL A 53 6.53 -0.91 0.59
C VAL A 53 7.65 -0.99 -0.43
N VAL A 54 8.46 0.07 -0.57
CA VAL A 54 9.58 0.13 -1.53
C VAL A 54 10.55 -1.02 -1.27
N LYS A 55 11.01 -1.17 -0.03
CA LYS A 55 11.94 -2.23 0.37
C LYS A 55 11.39 -3.63 0.04
N CYS A 56 10.09 -3.86 0.23
CA CYS A 56 9.46 -5.13 -0.08
C CYS A 56 9.36 -5.39 -1.59
N VAL A 57 9.05 -4.38 -2.39
CA VAL A 57 8.85 -4.51 -3.84
C VAL A 57 10.20 -4.58 -4.58
N GLU A 58 11.21 -3.86 -4.12
CA GLU A 58 12.57 -3.92 -4.70
C GLU A 58 13.26 -5.26 -4.44
N MET A 59 12.99 -5.93 -3.32
CA MET A 59 13.49 -7.29 -3.08
C MET A 59 12.84 -8.37 -3.96
N LEU A 60 11.84 -8.02 -4.77
CA LEU A 60 11.12 -8.94 -5.65
C LEU A 60 11.41 -8.70 -7.14
N ALA A 61 12.20 -7.66 -7.46
CA ALA A 61 12.65 -7.32 -8.81
C ALA A 61 14.06 -7.86 -9.06
#